data_AF-X8KB48-F1
#
_entry.id   AF-X8KB48-F1
#
_cell.length_a   1.000
_cell.length_b   1.000
_cell.length_c   1.000
_cell.angle_alpha   90.00
_cell.angle_beta   90.00
_cell.angle_gamma   90.00
#
_symmetry.space_group_name_H-M   'P 1'
#
loop_
_entity.id
_entity.type
_entity.pdbx_description
1 polymer ?
#
loop_
_entity_poly.entity_id
_entity_poly.type
_entity_poly.pdbx_seq_one_letter_code
_entity_poly.pdbx_strand_id
1 'polypeptide(L)'
;MAKKRVTLPKEFKDLMDEGNIEALKAVYDRCELTAHDGRFSLCTPLHMGGVPDELVIWLVEQGLDINIPDYYGATPLYRQATMGRETVKLLLKLGADIEKSNTYGNTPLHMAAEFFHPKTVALLIEKGANVNPKYEELWSFLIPSSGAAKTVQGEVIRIPGRVRGELDRNGGVNWDRDYRKMLQALPQYLSLGIPLSDQKLEETKELIAQVHGKDFDDEPRLDRLCQLAIAWIKQNPEPLLLEKTSYKR
;
A
#
# COMPACT_ATOMS: atom_id res chain seq x y z
N MET A 1 30.27 -30.15 -0.77
CA MET A 1 30.29 -28.78 -1.33
C MET A 1 30.26 -27.80 -0.17
N ALA A 2 31.06 -26.74 -0.19
CA ALA A 2 30.99 -25.71 0.85
C ALA A 2 29.62 -25.01 0.79
N LYS A 3 29.06 -24.67 1.95
CA LYS A 3 27.78 -23.95 2.03
C LYS A 3 27.95 -22.55 1.43
N LYS A 4 27.10 -22.16 0.47
CA LYS A 4 27.07 -20.81 -0.08
C LYS A 4 26.67 -19.80 0.99
N ARG A 5 27.19 -18.58 0.88
CA ARG A 5 26.89 -17.47 1.80
C ARG A 5 25.56 -16.81 1.44
N VAL A 6 24.77 -16.47 2.46
CA VAL A 6 23.51 -15.72 2.31
C VAL A 6 23.72 -14.20 2.35
N THR A 7 24.92 -13.74 2.68
CA THR A 7 25.27 -12.32 2.72
C THR A 7 26.28 -11.97 1.64
N LEU A 8 26.12 -10.78 1.06
CA LEU A 8 27.08 -10.20 0.13
C LEU A 8 28.39 -9.85 0.87
N PRO A 9 29.54 -9.95 0.20
CA PRO A 9 30.82 -9.57 0.77
C PRO A 9 30.90 -8.06 1.01
N LYS A 10 31.77 -7.61 1.93
CA LYS A 10 31.85 -6.19 2.31
C LYS A 10 32.27 -5.30 1.14
N GLU A 11 33.15 -5.82 0.30
CA GLU A 11 33.65 -5.18 -0.92
C GLU A 11 32.61 -5.11 -2.06
N PHE A 12 31.43 -5.72 -1.93
CA PHE A 12 30.44 -5.77 -3.02
C PHE A 12 30.03 -4.38 -3.52
N LYS A 13 29.92 -3.42 -2.59
CA LYS A 13 29.59 -2.04 -2.96
C LYS A 13 30.72 -1.38 -3.75
N ASP A 14 31.96 -1.58 -3.32
CA ASP A 14 33.13 -1.03 -4.01
C ASP A 14 33.22 -1.60 -5.44
N LEU A 15 32.93 -2.90 -5.62
CA LEU A 15 32.85 -3.53 -6.94
C LEU A 15 31.75 -2.94 -7.83
N MET A 16 30.60 -2.53 -7.26
CA MET A 16 29.56 -1.82 -8.01
C MET A 16 30.02 -0.43 -8.42
N ASP A 17 30.67 0.31 -7.51
CA ASP A 17 31.16 1.67 -7.77
C ASP A 17 32.29 1.67 -8.83
N GLU A 18 33.12 0.63 -8.87
CA GLU A 18 34.13 0.39 -9.90
C GLU A 18 33.56 -0.09 -11.25
N GLY A 19 32.32 -0.58 -11.27
CA GLY A 19 31.68 -1.13 -12.47
C GLY A 19 32.30 -2.45 -12.96
N ASN A 20 33.00 -3.19 -12.09
CA ASN A 20 33.68 -4.43 -12.45
C ASN A 20 32.69 -5.61 -12.52
N ILE A 21 32.04 -5.75 -13.68
CA ILE A 21 30.95 -6.72 -13.86
C ILE A 21 31.38 -8.17 -13.65
N GLU A 22 32.59 -8.54 -14.07
CA GLU A 22 33.10 -9.90 -13.91
C GLU A 22 33.38 -10.22 -12.45
N ALA A 23 33.92 -9.27 -11.68
CA ALA A 23 34.07 -9.43 -10.24
C ALA A 23 32.72 -9.53 -9.52
N LEU A 24 31.72 -8.74 -9.94
CA LEU A 24 30.36 -8.80 -9.39
C LEU A 24 29.71 -10.17 -9.64
N LYS A 25 29.84 -10.73 -10.85
CA LYS A 25 29.35 -12.08 -11.18
C LYS A 25 30.08 -13.15 -10.36
N ALA A 26 31.41 -13.07 -10.24
CA ALA A 26 32.23 -14.03 -9.49
C ALA A 26 31.89 -14.11 -7.99
N VAL A 27 31.25 -13.09 -7.41
CA VAL A 27 30.75 -13.16 -6.02
C VAL A 27 29.80 -14.34 -5.81
N TYR A 28 29.04 -14.72 -6.84
CA TYR A 28 28.02 -15.77 -6.77
C TYR A 28 28.57 -17.21 -6.88
N ASP A 29 29.87 -17.37 -7.10
CA ASP A 29 30.56 -18.66 -6.93
C ASP A 29 30.50 -19.11 -5.47
N ARG A 30 30.55 -18.14 -4.55
CA ARG A 30 30.56 -18.35 -3.09
C ARG A 30 29.28 -17.90 -2.39
N CYS A 31 28.41 -17.15 -3.07
CA CYS A 31 27.15 -16.63 -2.51
C CYS A 31 25.91 -17.24 -3.18
N GLU A 32 24.81 -17.32 -2.44
CA GLU A 32 23.49 -17.63 -2.99
C GLU A 32 23.03 -16.48 -3.91
N LEU A 33 22.19 -16.76 -4.92
CA LEU A 33 21.65 -15.70 -5.80
C LEU A 33 20.82 -14.67 -5.01
N THR A 34 20.18 -15.13 -3.92
CA THR A 34 19.41 -14.33 -2.98
C THR A 34 20.26 -13.60 -1.94
N ALA A 35 21.59 -13.63 -2.07
CA ALA A 35 22.46 -12.99 -1.09
C ALA A 35 22.15 -11.50 -0.95
N HIS A 36 22.02 -11.06 0.29
CA HIS A 36 21.60 -9.70 0.64
C HIS A 36 22.72 -8.93 1.36
N ASP A 37 22.56 -7.62 1.48
CA ASP A 37 23.55 -6.71 2.08
C ASP A 37 23.82 -6.90 3.59
N GLY A 38 23.16 -7.87 4.23
CA GLY A 38 23.26 -8.13 5.66
C GLY A 38 22.73 -7.00 6.55
N ARG A 39 22.06 -5.98 5.98
CA ARG A 39 21.44 -4.88 6.74
C ARG A 39 19.99 -5.23 7.07
N PHE A 40 19.37 -4.38 7.87
CA PHE A 40 17.98 -4.58 8.32
C PHE A 40 17.00 -4.80 7.15
N SER A 41 17.17 -4.08 6.04
CA SER A 41 16.28 -4.20 4.88
C SER A 41 16.46 -5.50 4.10
N LEU A 42 17.56 -6.22 4.27
CA LEU A 42 17.89 -7.46 3.54
C LEU A 42 17.84 -7.27 2.00
N CYS A 43 18.41 -6.17 1.51
CA CYS A 43 18.39 -5.87 0.07
C CYS A 43 19.33 -6.78 -0.72
N THR A 44 18.82 -7.46 -1.74
CA THR A 44 19.64 -8.06 -2.82
C THR A 44 20.15 -6.97 -3.77
N PRO A 45 21.11 -7.25 -4.67
CA PRO A 45 21.63 -6.23 -5.58
C PRO A 45 20.59 -5.58 -6.49
N LEU A 46 19.53 -6.31 -6.86
CA LEU A 46 18.43 -5.74 -7.67
C LEU A 46 17.75 -4.54 -6.99
N HIS A 47 17.73 -4.51 -5.66
CA HIS A 47 17.17 -3.40 -4.87
C HIS A 47 18.10 -2.19 -4.78
N MET A 48 19.40 -2.36 -5.03
CA MET A 48 20.41 -1.34 -4.78
C MET A 48 20.43 -0.30 -5.90
N GLY A 49 20.48 0.98 -5.53
CA GLY A 49 20.66 2.04 -6.50
C GLY A 49 22.06 1.98 -7.12
N GLY A 50 22.14 2.14 -8.44
CA GLY A 50 23.42 2.06 -9.17
C GLY A 50 23.85 0.65 -9.53
N VAL A 51 23.01 -0.37 -9.31
CA VAL A 51 23.26 -1.72 -9.82
C VAL A 51 23.43 -1.67 -11.35
N PRO A 52 24.51 -2.26 -11.92
CA PRO A 52 24.68 -2.30 -13.36
C PRO A 52 23.58 -3.12 -14.03
N ASP A 53 23.03 -2.59 -15.13
CA ASP A 53 21.98 -3.27 -15.92
C ASP A 53 22.42 -4.68 -16.37
N GLU A 54 23.71 -4.85 -16.70
CA GLU A 54 24.26 -6.16 -17.07
C GLU A 54 24.20 -7.17 -15.90
N LEU A 55 24.40 -6.71 -14.66
CA LEU A 55 24.28 -7.58 -13.49
C LEU A 55 22.82 -7.93 -13.22
N VAL A 56 21.91 -6.98 -13.40
CA VAL A 56 20.46 -7.22 -13.28
C VAL A 56 20.01 -8.31 -14.25
N ILE A 57 20.38 -8.18 -15.53
CA ILE A 57 20.04 -9.17 -16.57
C ILE A 57 20.60 -10.53 -16.19
N TRP A 58 21.91 -10.59 -15.88
CA TRP A 58 22.57 -11.84 -15.56
C TRP A 58 21.94 -12.55 -14.35
N LEU A 59 21.64 -11.82 -13.27
CA LEU A 59 21.03 -12.41 -12.07
C LEU A 59 19.66 -13.02 -12.35
N VAL A 60 18.84 -12.34 -13.16
CA VAL A 60 17.51 -12.82 -13.54
C VAL A 60 17.63 -14.04 -14.45
N GLU A 61 18.59 -14.06 -15.38
CA GLU A 61 18.90 -15.23 -16.22
C GLU A 61 19.40 -16.43 -15.40
N GLN A 62 20.13 -16.19 -14.30
CA GLN A 62 20.50 -17.23 -13.35
C GLN A 62 19.32 -17.72 -12.48
N GLY A 63 18.15 -17.10 -12.60
CA GLY A 63 16.93 -17.51 -11.90
C GLY A 63 16.65 -16.75 -10.60
N LEU A 64 17.30 -15.60 -10.34
CA LEU A 64 16.86 -14.71 -9.27
C LEU A 64 15.49 -14.13 -9.62
N ASP A 65 14.51 -14.29 -8.73
CA ASP A 65 13.17 -13.72 -8.92
C ASP A 65 13.27 -12.18 -9.03
N ILE A 66 12.80 -11.64 -10.17
CA ILE A 66 12.75 -10.21 -10.45
C ILE A 66 11.88 -9.45 -9.42
N ASN A 67 10.94 -10.15 -8.77
CA ASN A 67 10.04 -9.62 -7.76
C ASN A 67 10.45 -10.01 -6.33
N ILE A 68 11.69 -10.46 -6.12
CA ILE A 68 12.17 -10.88 -4.80
C ILE A 68 11.92 -9.80 -3.75
N PRO A 69 11.12 -10.06 -2.71
CA PRO A 69 10.84 -9.07 -1.69
C PRO A 69 12.04 -8.89 -0.76
N ASP A 70 12.31 -7.65 -0.37
CA ASP A 70 13.14 -7.33 0.79
C ASP A 70 12.37 -7.53 2.11
N TYR A 71 12.99 -7.18 3.25
CA TYR A 71 12.37 -7.34 4.57
C TYR A 71 11.00 -6.65 4.73
N TYR A 72 10.78 -5.55 4.02
CA TYR A 72 9.53 -4.77 4.06
C TYR A 72 8.55 -5.16 2.94
N GLY A 73 8.82 -6.27 2.25
CA GLY A 73 8.04 -6.68 1.09
C GLY A 73 8.23 -5.80 -0.14
N ALA A 74 9.19 -4.86 -0.13
CA ALA A 74 9.46 -4.04 -1.29
C ALA A 74 10.23 -4.85 -2.35
N THR A 75 9.77 -4.80 -3.60
CA THR A 75 10.46 -5.42 -4.73
C THR A 75 11.62 -4.56 -5.24
N PRO A 76 12.47 -5.09 -6.13
CA PRO A 76 13.44 -4.28 -6.86
C PRO A 76 12.80 -3.10 -7.58
N LEU A 77 11.69 -3.32 -8.27
CA LEU A 77 10.97 -2.26 -8.99
C LEU A 77 10.50 -1.17 -8.03
N TYR A 78 9.97 -1.53 -6.86
CA TYR A 78 9.59 -0.59 -5.81
C TYR A 78 10.77 0.29 -5.38
N ARG A 79 11.92 -0.33 -5.06
CA ARG A 79 13.10 0.41 -4.58
C ARG A 79 13.68 1.31 -5.67
N GLN A 80 13.82 0.82 -6.90
CA GLN A 80 14.29 1.62 -8.03
C GLN A 80 13.35 2.79 -8.34
N ALA A 81 12.03 2.59 -8.19
CA ALA A 81 11.03 3.65 -8.36
C ALA A 81 11.12 4.72 -7.27
N THR A 82 11.31 4.30 -6.01
CA THR A 82 11.51 5.21 -4.86
C THR A 82 12.76 6.09 -5.03
N MET A 83 13.79 5.57 -5.71
CA MET A 83 15.03 6.30 -5.99
C MET A 83 15.03 7.02 -7.35
N GLY A 84 13.98 6.88 -8.16
CA GLY A 84 13.90 7.51 -9.49
C GLY A 84 14.93 7.00 -10.49
N ARG A 85 15.36 5.74 -10.40
CA ARG A 85 16.43 5.18 -11.25
C ARG A 85 15.94 4.75 -12.62
N GLU A 86 16.79 4.89 -13.64
CA GLU A 86 16.50 4.45 -15.01
C GLU A 86 16.36 2.92 -15.12
N THR A 87 16.96 2.16 -14.19
CA THR A 87 16.83 0.70 -14.06
C THR A 87 15.37 0.24 -13.95
N VAL A 88 14.43 1.11 -13.56
CA VAL A 88 12.98 0.85 -13.64
C VAL A 88 12.57 0.35 -15.05
N LYS A 89 13.11 0.95 -16.12
CA LYS A 89 12.82 0.55 -17.50
C LYS A 89 13.25 -0.90 -17.77
N LEU A 90 14.43 -1.27 -17.28
CA LEU A 90 14.97 -2.61 -17.44
C LEU A 90 14.13 -3.63 -16.65
N LEU A 91 13.82 -3.35 -15.38
CA LEU A 91 13.04 -4.26 -14.54
C LEU A 91 11.66 -4.53 -15.16
N LEU A 92 10.98 -3.50 -15.67
CA LEU A 92 9.70 -3.67 -16.38
C LEU A 92 9.85 -4.51 -17.66
N LYS A 93 10.93 -4.31 -18.43
CA LYS A 93 11.24 -5.12 -19.61
C LYS A 93 11.49 -6.60 -19.26
N LEU A 94 12.05 -6.86 -18.09
CA LEU A 94 12.29 -8.21 -17.56
C LEU A 94 11.07 -8.83 -16.86
N GLY A 95 9.91 -8.14 -16.87
CA GLY A 95 8.67 -8.69 -16.32
C GLY A 95 8.46 -8.47 -14.82
N ALA A 96 9.09 -7.44 -14.24
CA ALA A 96 8.76 -7.02 -12.88
C ALA A 96 7.26 -6.64 -12.78
N ASP A 97 6.62 -7.06 -11.69
CA ASP A 97 5.21 -6.80 -11.42
C ASP A 97 5.03 -5.34 -10.99
N ILE A 98 4.43 -4.55 -11.89
CA ILE A 98 4.21 -3.11 -11.73
C ILE A 98 3.24 -2.76 -10.59
N GLU A 99 2.41 -3.72 -10.17
CA GLU A 99 1.41 -3.54 -9.11
C GLU A 99 1.82 -4.17 -7.77
N LYS A 100 2.97 -4.84 -7.71
CA LYS A 100 3.41 -5.50 -6.48
C LYS A 100 3.70 -4.48 -5.39
N SER A 101 2.86 -4.46 -4.37
CA SER A 101 3.00 -3.55 -3.24
C SER A 101 3.88 -4.11 -2.12
N ASN A 102 4.46 -3.22 -1.33
CA ASN A 102 5.10 -3.58 -0.07
C ASN A 102 4.08 -4.03 1.00
N THR A 103 4.55 -4.33 2.21
CA THR A 103 3.69 -4.73 3.34
C THR A 103 2.70 -3.64 3.81
N TYR A 104 2.90 -2.40 3.39
CA TYR A 104 2.05 -1.24 3.69
C TYR A 104 1.03 -0.94 2.58
N GLY A 105 1.02 -1.71 1.49
CA GLY A 105 0.10 -1.52 0.36
C GLY A 105 0.55 -0.49 -0.67
N ASN A 106 1.74 0.11 -0.52
CA ASN A 106 2.28 1.07 -1.49
C ASN A 106 2.87 0.33 -2.70
N THR A 107 2.47 0.74 -3.91
CA THR A 107 3.02 0.24 -5.18
C THR A 107 4.24 1.06 -5.62
N PRO A 108 5.02 0.62 -6.62
CA PRO A 108 6.12 1.41 -7.19
C PRO A 108 5.69 2.83 -7.63
N LEU A 109 4.46 2.99 -8.14
CA LEU A 109 3.94 4.30 -8.54
C LEU A 109 3.75 5.25 -7.34
N HIS A 110 3.26 4.74 -6.21
CA HIS A 110 3.08 5.54 -4.99
C HIS A 110 4.42 6.17 -4.57
N MET A 111 5.48 5.36 -4.53
CA MET A 111 6.79 5.83 -4.09
C MET A 111 7.47 6.76 -5.09
N ALA A 112 7.33 6.50 -6.39
CA ALA A 112 7.84 7.43 -7.41
C ALA A 112 7.17 8.81 -7.30
N ALA A 113 5.88 8.85 -6.96
CA ALA A 113 5.14 10.09 -6.75
C ALA A 113 5.54 10.77 -5.43
N GLU A 114 5.58 10.04 -4.32
CA GLU A 114 5.94 10.54 -2.98
C GLU A 114 7.33 11.20 -2.96
N PHE A 115 8.30 10.59 -3.65
CA PHE A 115 9.67 11.08 -3.72
C PHE A 115 9.94 12.00 -4.93
N PHE A 116 8.88 12.51 -5.58
CA PHE A 116 8.96 13.51 -6.66
C PHE A 116 9.84 13.07 -7.85
N HIS A 117 9.60 11.87 -8.38
CA HIS A 117 10.28 11.34 -9.58
C HIS A 117 9.37 11.34 -10.82
N PRO A 118 9.08 12.52 -11.42
CA PRO A 118 8.06 12.66 -12.46
C PRO A 118 8.34 11.83 -13.73
N LYS A 119 9.61 11.64 -14.10
CA LYS A 119 9.99 10.77 -15.24
C LYS A 119 9.62 9.31 -14.99
N THR A 120 9.88 8.84 -13.77
CA THR A 120 9.53 7.48 -13.34
C THR A 120 8.03 7.31 -13.19
N VAL A 121 7.33 8.30 -12.64
CA VAL A 121 5.85 8.33 -12.59
C VAL A 121 5.27 8.22 -13.99
N ALA A 122 5.70 9.08 -14.92
CA ALA A 122 5.22 9.07 -16.30
C ALA A 122 5.46 7.72 -16.97
N LEU A 123 6.65 7.14 -16.78
CA LEU A 123 6.99 5.82 -17.30
C LEU A 123 6.09 4.72 -16.72
N LEU A 124 5.88 4.69 -15.40
CA LEU A 124 5.06 3.67 -14.75
C LEU A 124 3.61 3.76 -15.24
N ILE A 125 3.05 4.96 -15.36
CA ILE A 125 1.72 5.19 -15.92
C ILE A 125 1.64 4.74 -17.38
N GLU A 126 2.64 5.09 -18.20
CA GLU A 126 2.74 4.64 -19.60
C GLU A 126 2.77 3.10 -19.70
N LYS A 127 3.42 2.42 -18.75
CA LYS A 127 3.48 0.96 -18.68
C LYS A 127 2.27 0.31 -18.00
N GLY A 128 1.24 1.09 -17.70
CA GLY A 128 -0.05 0.59 -17.21
C GLY A 128 -0.14 0.47 -15.69
N ALA A 129 0.73 1.15 -14.93
CA ALA A 129 0.55 1.25 -13.49
C ALA A 129 -0.79 1.91 -13.16
N ASN A 130 -1.52 1.32 -12.23
CA ASN A 130 -2.82 1.81 -11.84
C ASN A 130 -2.69 3.14 -11.08
N VAL A 131 -3.21 4.21 -11.70
CA VAL A 131 -3.28 5.55 -11.11
C VAL A 131 -4.47 5.72 -10.19
N ASN A 132 -5.43 4.80 -10.22
CA ASN A 132 -6.57 4.87 -9.32
C ASN A 132 -6.06 4.60 -7.91
N PRO A 133 -6.30 5.51 -6.97
CA PRO A 133 -6.27 5.14 -5.57
C PRO A 133 -7.29 4.01 -5.47
N LYS A 134 -6.87 2.81 -5.06
CA LYS A 134 -7.80 1.70 -4.74
C LYS A 134 -8.95 2.18 -3.83
N TYR A 135 -8.74 3.30 -3.14
CA TYR A 135 -9.74 4.04 -2.38
C TYR A 135 -10.80 4.77 -3.23
N GLU A 136 -10.46 5.58 -4.24
CA GLU A 136 -11.41 6.49 -4.93
C GLU A 136 -12.30 5.78 -5.97
N GLU A 137 -11.83 4.70 -6.59
CA GLU A 137 -12.65 3.90 -7.51
C GLU A 137 -13.73 3.13 -6.72
N LEU A 138 -13.36 2.51 -5.59
CA LEU A 138 -14.33 1.93 -4.65
C LEU A 138 -15.26 3.00 -4.03
N TRP A 139 -14.75 4.21 -3.77
CA TRP A 139 -15.50 5.33 -3.19
C TRP A 139 -16.57 5.91 -4.15
N SER A 140 -16.21 6.13 -5.41
CA SER A 140 -17.09 6.72 -6.43
C SER A 140 -18.18 5.78 -6.92
N PHE A 141 -17.95 4.45 -6.89
CA PHE A 141 -18.95 3.45 -7.27
C PHE A 141 -19.94 3.09 -6.15
N LEU A 142 -19.65 3.38 -4.86
CA LEU A 142 -20.46 2.91 -3.73
C LEU A 142 -21.31 3.99 -3.03
N ILE A 143 -21.11 5.28 -3.29
CA ILE A 143 -21.60 6.32 -2.37
C ILE A 143 -22.25 7.52 -3.09
N PRO A 144 -23.54 7.81 -2.84
CA PRO A 144 -24.18 9.02 -3.37
C PRO A 144 -23.52 10.28 -2.80
N SER A 145 -23.23 11.30 -3.63
CA SER A 145 -22.60 12.55 -3.18
C SER A 145 -23.44 13.34 -2.15
N SER A 146 -24.73 13.02 -2.05
CA SER A 146 -25.68 13.59 -1.09
C SER A 146 -26.71 12.56 -0.64
N GLY A 147 -27.09 12.58 0.64
CA GLY A 147 -28.09 11.67 1.19
C GLY A 147 -27.53 10.27 1.49
N ALA A 148 -28.30 9.48 2.24
CA ALA A 148 -27.90 8.14 2.64
C ALA A 148 -27.78 7.19 1.43
N ALA A 149 -26.94 6.17 1.54
CA ALA A 149 -26.87 5.06 0.61
C ALA A 149 -28.18 4.26 0.61
N LYS A 150 -28.41 3.49 -0.45
CA LYS A 150 -29.61 2.63 -0.57
C LYS A 150 -29.50 1.38 0.31
N THR A 151 -28.29 0.97 0.66
CA THR A 151 -28.00 -0.27 1.37
C THR A 151 -27.17 -0.01 2.62
N VAL A 152 -27.28 -0.90 3.60
CA VAL A 152 -26.45 -0.86 4.82
C VAL A 152 -24.98 -0.98 4.45
N GLN A 153 -24.62 -1.85 3.50
CA GLN A 153 -23.25 -1.97 2.98
C GLN A 153 -22.72 -0.64 2.44
N GLY A 154 -23.53 0.04 1.63
CA GLY A 154 -23.19 1.34 1.07
C GLY A 154 -23.01 2.40 2.16
N GLU A 155 -23.84 2.37 3.21
CA GLU A 155 -23.72 3.33 4.32
C GLU A 155 -22.53 3.03 5.24
N VAL A 156 -22.27 1.75 5.52
CA VAL A 156 -21.16 1.26 6.34
C VAL A 156 -19.81 1.67 5.74
N ILE A 157 -19.64 1.57 4.41
CA ILE A 157 -18.41 2.04 3.76
C ILE A 157 -18.37 3.57 3.67
N ARG A 158 -19.53 4.22 3.48
CA ARG A 158 -19.67 5.67 3.35
C ARG A 158 -19.30 6.45 4.59
N ILE A 159 -19.71 5.99 5.76
CA ILE A 159 -19.51 6.76 6.99
C ILE A 159 -18.03 7.09 7.23
N PRO A 160 -17.10 6.11 7.34
CA PRO A 160 -15.72 6.40 7.74
C PRO A 160 -15.00 7.27 6.71
N GLY A 161 -15.23 7.07 5.40
CA GLY A 161 -14.57 7.90 4.41
C GLY A 161 -15.20 9.29 4.20
N ARG A 162 -16.49 9.50 4.50
CA ARG A 162 -17.05 10.86 4.53
C ARG A 162 -16.52 11.65 5.71
N VAL A 163 -16.39 10.99 6.87
CA VAL A 163 -15.74 11.61 8.02
C VAL A 163 -14.29 11.95 7.70
N ARG A 164 -13.54 11.03 7.09
CA ARG A 164 -12.17 11.30 6.63
C ARG A 164 -12.08 12.48 5.68
N GLY A 165 -12.89 12.50 4.64
CA GLY A 165 -12.92 13.63 3.70
C GLY A 165 -13.24 14.95 4.39
N GLU A 166 -14.14 14.96 5.37
CA GLU A 166 -14.47 16.15 6.15
C GLU A 166 -13.30 16.63 7.02
N LEU A 167 -12.61 15.71 7.71
CA LEU A 167 -11.55 16.07 8.63
C LEU A 167 -10.24 16.41 7.90
N ASP A 168 -9.84 15.59 6.93
CA ASP A 168 -8.52 15.70 6.29
C ASP A 168 -8.52 16.71 5.14
N ARG A 169 -9.56 16.69 4.28
CA ARG A 169 -9.61 17.56 3.09
C ARG A 169 -10.25 18.91 3.38
N ASN A 170 -11.26 18.93 4.24
CA ASN A 170 -12.02 20.14 4.55
C ASN A 170 -11.68 20.72 5.94
N GLY A 171 -10.66 20.19 6.62
CA GLY A 171 -10.18 20.70 7.91
C GLY A 171 -11.24 20.71 9.01
N GLY A 172 -12.26 19.85 8.91
CA GLY A 172 -13.38 19.79 9.84
C GLY A 172 -14.34 20.98 9.78
N VAL A 173 -14.31 21.80 8.72
CA VAL A 173 -15.14 23.02 8.60
C VAL A 173 -16.64 22.72 8.76
N ASN A 174 -17.13 21.58 8.26
CA ASN A 174 -18.51 21.15 8.43
C ASN A 174 -18.68 20.07 9.52
N TRP A 175 -17.71 19.85 10.42
CA TRP A 175 -17.76 18.86 11.50
C TRP A 175 -18.82 19.21 12.57
N ASP A 176 -20.08 19.02 12.20
CA ASP A 176 -21.25 19.41 12.96
C ASP A 176 -21.93 18.21 13.66
N ARG A 177 -23.12 18.45 14.20
CA ARG A 177 -23.88 17.42 14.92
C ARG A 177 -24.29 16.26 14.01
N ASP A 178 -24.62 16.50 12.75
CA ASP A 178 -25.07 15.45 11.84
C ASP A 178 -23.91 14.57 11.37
N TYR A 179 -22.70 15.11 11.18
CA TYR A 179 -21.51 14.29 10.95
C TYR A 179 -21.19 13.38 12.14
N ARG A 180 -21.25 13.92 13.37
CA ARG A 180 -21.03 13.11 14.58
C ARG A 180 -22.08 12.01 14.73
N LYS A 181 -23.36 12.31 14.47
CA LYS A 181 -24.43 11.30 14.46
C LYS A 181 -24.22 10.25 13.38
N MET A 182 -23.80 10.66 12.19
CA MET A 182 -23.48 9.75 11.09
C MET A 182 -22.38 8.79 11.51
N LEU A 183 -21.30 9.29 12.11
CA LEU A 183 -20.23 8.45 12.64
C LEU A 183 -20.72 7.51 13.74
N GLN A 184 -21.48 8.04 14.71
CA GLN A 184 -22.03 7.30 15.84
C GLN A 184 -23.04 6.21 15.44
N ALA A 185 -23.60 6.26 14.23
CA ALA A 185 -24.51 5.22 13.73
C ALA A 185 -23.76 3.96 13.25
N LEU A 186 -22.45 4.07 12.96
CA LEU A 186 -21.67 2.98 12.38
C LEU A 186 -21.73 1.67 13.19
N PRO A 187 -21.56 1.64 14.53
CA PRO A 187 -21.65 0.41 15.31
C PRO A 187 -23.01 -0.29 15.19
N GLN A 188 -24.10 0.48 15.04
CA GLN A 188 -25.44 -0.07 14.85
C GLN A 188 -25.57 -0.75 13.49
N TYR A 189 -24.93 -0.25 12.44
CA TYR A 189 -24.95 -0.90 11.14
C TYR A 189 -24.07 -2.14 11.09
N LEU A 190 -22.92 -2.12 11.78
CA LEU A 190 -22.01 -3.27 11.90
C LEU A 190 -22.60 -4.41 12.76
N SER A 191 -23.69 -4.18 13.49
CA SER A 191 -24.42 -5.20 14.23
C SER A 191 -25.60 -5.81 13.47
N LEU A 192 -25.90 -5.33 12.26
CA LEU A 192 -26.92 -5.91 11.38
C LEU A 192 -26.37 -7.13 10.61
N GLY A 193 -27.29 -7.93 10.06
CA GLY A 193 -26.95 -9.11 9.26
C GLY A 193 -26.17 -10.15 10.06
N ILE A 194 -25.02 -10.57 9.53
CA ILE A 194 -23.97 -11.29 10.24
C ILE A 194 -23.10 -10.23 10.95
N PRO A 195 -23.27 -10.02 12.26
CA PRO A 195 -22.60 -8.94 12.97
C PRO A 195 -21.11 -9.19 13.12
N LEU A 196 -20.34 -8.12 13.30
CA LEU A 196 -18.98 -8.26 13.85
C LEU A 196 -19.06 -8.78 15.30
N SER A 197 -17.95 -9.34 15.79
CA SER A 197 -17.86 -9.76 17.19
C SER A 197 -18.06 -8.59 18.15
N ASP A 198 -18.57 -8.86 19.35
CA ASP A 198 -18.78 -7.84 20.39
C ASP A 198 -17.51 -7.04 20.69
N GLN A 199 -16.34 -7.70 20.68
CA GLN A 199 -15.05 -7.04 20.83
C GLN A 199 -14.80 -5.98 19.74
N LYS A 200 -15.13 -6.29 18.48
CA LYS A 200 -14.95 -5.36 17.35
C LYS A 200 -15.99 -4.24 17.36
N LEU A 201 -17.21 -4.54 17.80
CA LEU A 201 -18.24 -3.52 17.97
C LEU A 201 -17.86 -2.53 19.09
N GLU A 202 -17.27 -3.01 20.18
CA GLU A 202 -16.76 -2.14 21.25
C GLU A 202 -15.53 -1.35 20.80
N GLU A 203 -14.56 -1.98 20.12
CA GLU A 203 -13.44 -1.30 19.46
C GLU A 203 -13.93 -0.17 18.54
N THR A 204 -14.99 -0.41 17.77
CA THR A 204 -15.58 0.61 16.88
C THR A 204 -16.05 1.83 17.69
N LYS A 205 -16.72 1.63 18.82
CA LYS A 205 -17.20 2.73 19.67
C LYS A 205 -16.05 3.50 20.30
N GLU A 206 -15.03 2.79 20.80
CA GLU A 206 -13.82 3.39 21.39
C GLU A 206 -13.07 4.27 20.37
N LEU A 207 -12.93 3.78 19.13
CA LEU A 207 -12.33 4.55 18.04
C LEU A 207 -13.14 5.80 17.73
N ILE A 208 -14.47 5.68 17.61
CA ILE A 208 -15.37 6.81 17.33
C ILE A 208 -15.30 7.87 18.44
N ALA A 209 -15.21 7.45 19.70
CA ALA A 209 -15.14 8.37 20.85
C ALA A 209 -13.89 9.26 20.83
N GLN A 210 -12.82 8.81 20.17
CA GLN A 210 -11.54 9.52 20.06
C GLN A 210 -11.45 10.40 18.80
N VAL A 211 -12.45 10.40 17.92
CA VAL A 211 -12.46 11.26 16.73
C VAL A 211 -12.92 12.66 17.13
N HIS A 212 -11.98 13.61 17.15
CA HIS A 212 -12.21 14.97 17.67
C HIS A 212 -12.26 16.03 16.57
N GLY A 213 -11.73 15.75 15.38
CA GLY A 213 -11.81 16.63 14.21
C GLY A 213 -11.08 17.96 14.34
N LYS A 214 -10.19 18.08 15.34
CA LYS A 214 -9.35 19.26 15.59
C LYS A 214 -7.86 18.95 15.61
N ASP A 215 -7.50 17.71 15.91
CA ASP A 215 -6.13 17.25 15.98
C ASP A 215 -5.87 16.39 14.72
N PHE A 216 -4.80 16.68 13.98
CA PHE A 216 -4.43 16.02 12.71
C PHE A 216 -4.03 14.53 12.88
N ASP A 217 -4.41 13.87 13.98
CA ASP A 217 -4.04 12.50 14.35
C ASP A 217 -5.22 11.52 14.23
N ASP A 218 -6.34 11.90 13.62
CA ASP A 218 -7.51 11.01 13.47
C ASP A 218 -7.34 9.93 12.38
N GLU A 219 -6.33 10.08 11.51
CA GLU A 219 -6.09 9.21 10.35
C GLU A 219 -5.98 7.71 10.70
N PRO A 220 -5.16 7.28 11.69
CA PRO A 220 -5.05 5.85 12.04
C PRO A 220 -6.38 5.26 12.55
N ARG A 221 -7.18 6.06 13.26
CA ARG A 221 -8.48 5.65 13.79
C ARG A 221 -9.48 5.47 12.65
N LEU A 222 -9.52 6.41 11.71
CA LEU A 222 -10.37 6.36 10.53
C LEU A 222 -9.99 5.21 9.57
N ASP A 223 -8.71 4.89 9.45
CA ASP A 223 -8.24 3.69 8.75
C ASP A 223 -8.76 2.42 9.39
N ARG A 224 -8.70 2.34 10.71
CA ARG A 224 -9.22 1.18 11.43
C ARG A 224 -10.73 1.02 11.27
N LEU A 225 -11.49 2.13 11.30
CA LEU A 225 -12.93 2.11 11.03
C LEU A 225 -13.25 1.63 9.60
N CYS A 226 -12.46 2.04 8.59
CA CYS A 226 -12.59 1.53 7.22
C CYS A 226 -12.33 0.01 7.15
N GLN A 227 -11.31 -0.49 7.85
CA GLN A 227 -11.02 -1.92 7.89
C GLN A 227 -12.17 -2.74 8.50
N LEU A 228 -12.77 -2.23 9.59
CA LEU A 228 -13.92 -2.86 10.24
C LEU A 228 -15.15 -2.87 9.33
N ALA A 229 -15.42 -1.77 8.62
CA ALA A 229 -16.46 -1.68 7.61
C ALA A 229 -16.28 -2.74 6.50
N ILE A 230 -15.08 -2.86 5.94
CA ILE A 230 -14.77 -3.86 4.90
C ILE A 230 -14.92 -5.29 5.46
N ALA A 231 -14.48 -5.54 6.70
CA ALA A 231 -14.62 -6.84 7.33
C ALA A 231 -16.08 -7.26 7.51
N TRP A 232 -16.97 -6.32 7.84
CA TRP A 232 -18.40 -6.60 7.94
C TRP A 232 -19.04 -6.81 6.56
N ILE A 233 -18.70 -6.00 5.55
CA ILE A 233 -19.22 -6.16 4.18
C ILE A 233 -18.85 -7.53 3.60
N LYS A 234 -17.62 -8.00 3.83
CA LYS A 234 -17.18 -9.34 3.38
C LYS A 234 -18.01 -10.48 3.99
N GLN A 235 -18.56 -10.29 5.18
CA GLN A 235 -19.46 -11.26 5.83
C GLN A 235 -20.91 -11.12 5.36
N ASN A 236 -21.28 -9.97 4.78
CA ASN A 236 -22.63 -9.63 4.37
C ASN A 236 -22.69 -9.28 2.87
N PRO A 237 -22.43 -10.25 1.97
CA PRO A 237 -22.37 -9.99 0.52
C PRO A 237 -23.74 -9.64 -0.09
N GLU A 238 -24.83 -10.12 0.53
CA GLU A 238 -26.20 -9.85 0.06
C GLU A 238 -26.69 -8.48 0.54
N PRO A 239 -27.12 -7.58 -0.36
CA PRO A 239 -27.53 -6.22 0.00
C PRO A 239 -28.65 -6.17 1.04
N LEU A 240 -28.41 -5.46 2.14
CA LEU A 240 -29.43 -5.13 3.12
C LEU A 240 -29.98 -3.74 2.80
N LEU A 241 -31.29 -3.60 2.67
CA LEU A 241 -31.92 -2.30 2.45
C LEU A 241 -31.69 -1.40 3.68
N LEU A 242 -31.27 -0.16 3.43
CA LEU A 242 -31.11 0.82 4.49
C LEU A 242 -32.45 1.52 4.74
N GLU A 243 -32.89 1.51 6.00
CA GLU A 243 -34.01 2.34 6.45
C GLU A 243 -33.62 3.83 6.56
N LYS A 244 -34.56 4.69 6.93
CA LYS A 244 -34.28 6.12 7.07
C LYS A 244 -33.21 6.38 8.13
N THR A 245 -32.16 7.10 7.77
CA THR A 245 -31.07 7.48 8.69
C THR A 245 -31.51 8.48 9.76
N SER A 246 -30.84 8.45 10.91
CA SER A 246 -31.06 9.38 12.04
C SER A 246 -30.33 10.73 11.89
N TYR A 247 -29.61 10.92 10.78
CA TYR A 247 -28.80 12.08 10.41
C TYR A 247 -29.05 12.48 8.95
N LYS A 248 -28.68 13.72 8.61
CA LYS A 248 -28.82 14.27 7.23
C LYS A 248 -27.44 14.59 6.63
N ARG A 249 -26.92 13.69 5.78
CA ARG A 249 -25.67 13.83 5.04
C ARG A 249 -25.72 13.18 3.68
#